data_AF-D3ASZ1-F1
#
_entry.id   AF-D3ASZ1-F1
#
_cell.length_a   1.000
_cell.length_b   1.000
_cell.length_c   1.000
_cell.angle_alpha   90.00
_cell.angle_beta   90.00
_cell.angle_gamma   90.00
#
_symmetry.space_group_name_H-M   'P 1'
#
loop_
_entity.id
_entity.type
_entity.pdbx_description
1 polymer ?
#
loop_
_entity_poly.entity_id
_entity_poly.type
_entity_poly.pdbx_seq_one_letter_code
_entity_poly.pdbx_strand_id
1 'polypeptide(L)'
;RQDFEQLSVKSKMEEFMFLGLRLTRGVSAEGFITRFGQSIRNVYGGVIDKLEREGLLEHKNGYYRLTERGLDLSNYAMSLFLLD
;
A
#
# COMPACT_ATOMS: atom_id res chain seq x y z
N ARG A 1 12.07 -19.02 15.11
CA ARG A 1 12.94 -18.28 14.15
C ARG A 1 12.15 -17.76 12.96
N GLN A 2 11.23 -18.54 12.37
CA GLN A 2 10.36 -18.09 11.25
C GLN A 2 9.45 -16.90 11.58
N ASP A 3 8.95 -16.77 12.81
CA ASP A 3 8.04 -15.67 13.18
C ASP A 3 8.71 -14.30 13.09
N PHE A 4 10.00 -14.22 13.42
CA PHE A 4 10.78 -12.98 13.37
C PHE A 4 11.01 -12.51 11.93
N GLU A 5 11.26 -13.45 11.01
CA GLU A 5 11.41 -13.13 9.59
C GLU A 5 10.09 -12.69 8.96
N GLN A 6 8.97 -13.33 9.30
CA GLN A 6 7.65 -12.93 8.82
C GLN A 6 7.24 -11.54 9.32
N LEU A 7 7.49 -11.24 10.60
CA LEU A 7 7.29 -9.88 11.13
C LEU A 7 8.11 -8.87 10.33
N SER A 8 9.36 -9.20 10.01
CA SER A 8 10.23 -8.32 9.23
C SER A 8 9.71 -8.06 7.80
N VAL A 9 9.04 -9.03 7.17
CA VAL A 9 8.49 -8.88 5.83
C VAL A 9 7.25 -7.99 5.87
N LYS A 10 6.35 -8.20 6.82
CA LYS A 10 5.18 -7.32 7.03
C LYS A 10 5.61 -5.87 7.27
N SER A 11 6.53 -5.64 8.19
CA SER A 11 7.03 -4.27 8.47
C SER A 11 7.68 -3.61 7.26
N LYS A 12 8.40 -4.38 6.42
CA LYS A 12 8.95 -3.84 5.16
C LYS A 12 7.87 -3.51 4.14
N MET A 13 6.79 -4.28 4.07
CA MET A 13 5.64 -3.97 3.21
C MET A 13 4.94 -2.70 3.68
N GLU A 14 4.69 -2.57 4.99
CA GLU A 14 4.12 -1.36 5.59
C GLU A 14 4.95 -0.12 5.28
N GLU A 15 6.27 -0.19 5.50
CA GLU A 15 7.19 0.89 5.20
C GLU A 15 7.17 1.26 3.71
N PHE A 16 7.17 0.26 2.82
CA PHE A 16 7.09 0.47 1.38
C PHE A 16 5.80 1.18 0.97
N MET A 17 4.67 0.81 1.58
CA MET A 17 3.38 1.47 1.37
C MET A 17 3.41 2.90 1.92
N PHE A 18 3.89 3.11 3.15
CA PHE A 18 3.97 4.43 3.79
C PHE A 18 4.84 5.41 3.01
N LEU A 19 6.01 4.97 2.56
CA LEU A 19 6.93 5.80 1.80
C LEU A 19 6.39 6.05 0.39
N GLY A 20 5.88 5.02 -0.28
CA GLY A 20 5.40 5.13 -1.66
C GLY A 20 4.12 5.97 -1.79
N LEU A 21 3.16 5.84 -0.88
CA LEU A 21 1.92 6.62 -0.92
C LEU A 21 2.13 8.11 -0.59
N ARG A 22 3.21 8.47 0.11
CA ARG A 22 3.62 9.87 0.29
C ARG A 22 4.18 10.51 -0.97
N LEU A 23 4.60 9.71 -1.95
CA LEU A 23 5.03 10.22 -3.24
C LEU A 23 3.79 10.42 -4.12
N THR A 24 3.71 11.54 -4.85
CA THR A 24 2.59 11.83 -5.78
C THR A 24 2.40 10.73 -6.84
N ARG A 25 3.48 10.02 -7.21
CA ARG A 25 3.42 8.88 -8.14
C ARG A 25 2.76 7.64 -7.53
N GLY A 26 2.77 7.50 -6.21
CA GLY A 26 2.28 6.34 -5.47
C GLY A 26 3.24 5.13 -5.49
N VAL A 27 2.66 3.97 -5.23
CA VAL A 27 3.32 2.68 -5.10
C VAL A 27 3.21 1.90 -6.41
N SER A 28 4.33 1.44 -6.96
CA SER A 28 4.34 0.58 -8.15
C SER A 28 3.86 -0.83 -7.80
N ALA A 29 2.85 -1.31 -8.52
CA ALA A 29 2.34 -2.68 -8.37
C ALA A 29 3.41 -3.72 -8.73
N GLU A 30 4.13 -3.49 -9.83
CA GLU A 30 5.23 -4.36 -10.28
C GLU A 30 6.44 -4.28 -9.36
N GLY A 31 6.78 -3.06 -8.88
CA GLY A 31 7.85 -2.86 -7.91
C GLY A 31 7.58 -3.60 -6.59
N PHE A 32 6.32 -3.62 -6.15
CA PHE A 32 5.91 -4.38 -4.97
C PHE A 32 6.13 -5.89 -5.18
N ILE A 33 5.71 -6.43 -6.33
CA ILE A 33 5.90 -7.85 -6.68
C ILE A 33 7.39 -8.20 -6.73
N THR A 34 8.20 -7.39 -7.42
CA THR A 34 9.65 -7.61 -7.52
C THR A 34 10.32 -7.62 -6.15
N ARG A 35 9.85 -6.80 -5.21
CA ARG A 35 10.45 -6.65 -3.88
C ARG A 35 10.05 -7.75 -2.90
N PHE A 36 8.81 -8.23 -2.98
CA PHE A 36 8.20 -9.09 -1.97
C PHE A 36 7.69 -10.45 -2.49
N GLY A 37 7.73 -10.68 -3.80
CA GLY A 37 7.26 -11.91 -4.44
C GLY A 37 5.73 -12.09 -4.41
N GLN A 38 4.98 -11.07 -3.98
CA GLN A 38 3.52 -11.12 -3.84
C GLN A 38 2.89 -9.89 -4.49
N SER A 39 1.68 -10.03 -5.02
CA SER A 39 0.95 -8.87 -5.53
C SER A 39 0.45 -8.02 -4.36
N ILE A 40 0.44 -6.70 -4.55
CA ILE A 40 -0.09 -5.75 -3.57
C ILE A 40 -1.58 -6.02 -3.27
N ARG A 41 -2.36 -6.51 -4.26
CA ARG A 41 -3.76 -6.89 -4.04
C ARG A 41 -3.92 -8.17 -3.23
N ASN A 42 -2.96 -9.09 -3.29
CA ASN A 42 -3.01 -10.30 -2.46
C ASN A 42 -2.84 -9.95 -0.97
N VAL A 43 -2.00 -8.94 -0.67
CA VAL A 43 -1.72 -8.50 0.70
C VAL A 43 -2.75 -7.49 1.18
N TYR A 44 -3.08 -6.49 0.36
CA TYR A 44 -3.87 -5.31 0.74
C TYR A 44 -5.19 -5.16 -0.03
N GLY A 45 -5.68 -6.19 -0.72
CA GLY A 45 -6.85 -6.10 -1.60
C GLY A 45 -8.07 -5.48 -0.94
N GLY A 46 -8.43 -5.92 0.28
CA GLY A 46 -9.57 -5.35 1.00
C GLY A 46 -9.40 -3.87 1.37
N VAL A 47 -8.17 -3.45 1.70
CA VAL A 47 -7.84 -2.04 2.00
C VAL A 47 -7.91 -1.20 0.74
N ILE A 48 -7.33 -1.69 -0.36
CA ILE A 48 -7.36 -1.04 -1.68
C ILE A 48 -8.82 -0.88 -2.14
N ASP A 49 -9.62 -1.94 -2.12
CA ASP A 49 -11.02 -1.90 -2.56
C ASP A 49 -11.85 -0.93 -1.73
N LYS A 50 -11.58 -0.82 -0.43
CA LYS A 50 -12.22 0.18 0.44
C LYS A 50 -11.83 1.60 0.02
N LEU A 51 -10.55 1.88 -0.11
CA LEU A 51 -10.06 3.23 -0.44
C LEU A 51 -10.42 3.66 -1.86
N GLU A 52 -10.45 2.74 -2.82
CA GLU A 52 -10.93 2.99 -4.19
C GLU A 52 -12.43 3.35 -4.19
N ARG A 53 -13.26 2.60 -3.44
CA ARG A 53 -14.69 2.93 -3.30
C ARG A 53 -14.94 4.26 -2.61
N GLU A 54 -14.10 4.63 -1.65
CA GLU A 54 -14.16 5.93 -0.98
C GLU A 54 -13.57 7.08 -1.82
N GLY A 55 -12.97 6.76 -2.98
CA GLY A 55 -12.34 7.74 -3.88
C GLY A 55 -11.04 8.33 -3.32
N LEU A 56 -10.39 7.64 -2.38
CA LEU A 56 -9.15 8.07 -1.73
C LEU A 56 -7.90 7.48 -2.39
N LEU A 57 -8.04 6.35 -3.06
CA LEU A 57 -6.97 5.68 -3.79
C LEU A 57 -7.42 5.46 -5.23
N GLU A 58 -6.49 5.55 -6.17
CA GLU A 58 -6.69 5.13 -7.54
C GLU A 58 -5.53 4.27 -8.04
N HIS A 59 -5.84 3.32 -8.91
CA HIS A 59 -4.85 2.57 -9.66
C HIS A 59 -4.71 3.14 -11.09
N LYS A 60 -3.56 3.72 -11.41
CA LYS A 60 -3.29 4.34 -12.71
C LYS A 60 -1.89 4.02 -13.20
N ASN A 61 -1.78 3.56 -14.44
CA ASN A 61 -0.51 3.24 -15.11
C ASN A 61 0.37 2.26 -14.31
N GLY A 62 -0.23 1.31 -13.59
CA GLY A 62 0.50 0.34 -12.77
C GLY A 62 0.92 0.86 -11.39
N TYR A 63 0.43 2.03 -10.96
CA TYR A 63 0.68 2.61 -9.65
C TYR A 63 -0.59 2.77 -8.85
N TYR A 64 -0.54 2.42 -7.57
CA TYR A 64 -1.55 2.77 -6.57
C TYR A 64 -1.16 4.08 -5.91
N ARG A 65 -1.96 5.12 -6.08
CA ARG A 65 -1.66 6.46 -5.55
C ARG A 65 -2.88 7.08 -4.91
N LEU A 66 -2.64 7.97 -3.95
CA LEU A 66 -3.69 8.76 -3.35
C LEU A 66 -4.25 9.75 -4.38
N THR A 67 -5.58 9.91 -4.39
CA THR A 67 -6.24 11.01 -5.10
C THR A 67 -6.01 12.32 -4.36
N GLU A 68 -6.44 13.46 -4.89
CA GLU A 68 -6.39 14.73 -4.14
C GLU A 68 -7.10 14.62 -2.79
N ARG A 69 -8.31 14.06 -2.77
CA ARG A 69 -9.05 13.77 -1.53
C ARG A 69 -8.31 12.76 -0.64
N GLY A 70 -7.66 11.77 -1.24
CA GLY A 70 -6.81 10.81 -0.55
C GLY A 70 -5.61 11.45 0.15
N LEU A 71 -5.03 12.50 -0.43
CA LEU A 71 -3.91 13.23 0.16
C LEU A 71 -4.36 14.03 1.39
N ASP A 72 -5.53 14.69 1.32
CA ASP A 72 -6.14 15.39 2.46
C ASP A 72 -6.41 14.43 3.64
N LEU A 73 -6.77 13.19 3.32
CA LEU A 73 -7.02 12.12 4.29
C LEU A 73 -5.86 11.10 4.35
N SER A 74 -4.65 11.53 4.01
CA SER A 74 -3.50 10.61 3.85
C SER A 74 -3.22 9.82 5.13
N ASN A 75 -3.23 10.45 6.29
CA ASN A 75 -3.03 9.76 7.56
C ASN A 75 -4.07 8.65 7.82
N TYR A 76 -5.33 8.87 7.43
CA TYR A 76 -6.37 7.85 7.53
C TYR A 76 -6.16 6.73 6.51
N ALA A 77 -5.89 7.08 5.25
CA ALA A 77 -5.67 6.09 4.21
C ALA A 77 -4.45 5.20 4.52
N MET A 78 -3.37 5.81 5.02
CA MET A 78 -2.11 5.13 5.35
C MET A 78 -2.22 4.23 6.58
N SER A 79 -3.02 4.60 7.60
CA SER A 79 -3.19 3.76 8.79
C SER A 79 -3.86 2.41 8.49
N LEU A 80 -4.64 2.32 7.42
CA LEU A 80 -5.26 1.07 6.97
C LEU A 80 -4.26 0.08 6.35
N PHE A 81 -3.02 0.50 6.05
CA PHE A 81 -1.97 -0.38 5.52
C PHE A 81 -1.08 -1.01 6.60
N LEU A 82 -1.35 -0.76 7.88
CA LEU A 82 -0.70 -1.45 8.99
C LEU A 82 -1.22 -2.89 9.08
N LEU A 83 -0.31 -3.85 9.18
CA LEU A 83 -0.57 -5.29 9.24
C LEU A 83 -0.33 -5.77 10.68
N ASP A 84 -1.39 -6.26 11.34
CA ASP A 84 -1.28 -6.92 12.66
C ASP A 84 -0.45 -8.22 12.62
#